data_AF-A0A4R5TY29-F1
#
_entry.id   AF-A0A4R5TY29-F1
#
_cell.length_a   1.000
_cell.length_b   1.000
_cell.length_c   1.000
_cell.angle_alpha   90.00
_cell.angle_beta   90.00
_cell.angle_gamma   90.00
#
_symmetry.space_group_name_H-M   'P 1'
#
loop_
_entity.id
_entity.type
_entity.pdbx_description
1 polymer ?
#
loop_
_entity_poly.entity_id
_entity_poly.type
_entity_poly.pdbx_seq_one_letter_code
_entity_poly.pdbx_strand_id
1 'polypeptide(L)'
;MPRGRRCPRAIRLEWRASFRGKDSMTADQTTRPPRHAQRSATALSLPSPRAGTWRCAALRVLLLLPLALACWLVPASVDAQEWRYRIRPGDTVWDLASAHMRQDIPWERLQSHNAIEDPLRLVPGRVMSFPVAWLRQQPAQARVIALSGDVQASRDGSFGDAFPAVEGLQLGSGAALRTTPAASLTLAFADGSQLQLKGDSELHLDRLSAYGATGMVDTRLRLPRGRASSKVTRSRGPASRFSIDAPGMMSSVRGTEFRVGSDGIRSRSEVVEGRVMVSGGGRSVAVDAGRGTALDADGRPRTPIPLLAAPDLSAWPREIMRMPADLQWTGVPGAVAYRLQASAHDDFRTLLQDSVVADARARFDVRSEGLLHVRLRAIDAHGLEGFDASATVHVAAQPAPPFAIAPTDRGDAAGPRPRLRWTAADAAGMRYRVQLDADGTFNAPLVEASDLRRNEYRVPADLPPGGYAWRVGAIDGDGRHGPWSDAMRFTLRPPGEGPGVDAETADGTLQVRWRAGDAGQRYRFQLSRDASFAHVVRDEMLDDNSIALPGLRAGTWYMRVRAVDSDGYEHPYGPAQVAKVGCLPCRILAGAGGAALILLVL
;
A
#
# COMPACT_ATOMS: atom_id res chain seq x y z
N MET A 1 61.38 4.22 26.43
CA MET A 1 61.73 5.64 26.13
C MET A 1 62.48 5.69 24.79
N PRO A 2 62.50 6.79 23.99
CA PRO A 2 61.77 8.05 24.15
C PRO A 2 60.45 8.22 23.35
N ARG A 3 60.47 8.70 22.09
CA ARG A 3 59.40 9.51 21.41
C ARG A 3 59.51 9.47 19.86
N GLY A 4 58.50 9.83 19.06
CA GLY A 4 57.06 10.03 19.36
C GLY A 4 56.21 10.81 18.31
N ARG A 5 54.88 10.66 18.44
CA ARG A 5 53.74 11.56 18.08
C ARG A 5 53.56 12.15 16.66
N ARG A 6 52.37 11.89 16.07
CA ARG A 6 51.27 12.88 15.86
C ARG A 6 49.95 12.21 15.44
N CYS A 7 48.81 12.84 15.76
CA CYS A 7 47.44 12.43 15.40
C CYS A 7 46.69 13.58 14.69
N PRO A 8 45.64 13.31 13.88
CA PRO A 8 44.55 14.24 13.60
C PRO A 8 43.35 13.92 14.54
N ARG A 9 42.93 14.82 15.43
CA ARG A 9 41.96 15.94 15.24
C ARG A 9 40.54 15.51 14.85
N ALA A 10 39.65 15.51 15.84
CA ALA A 10 38.20 15.48 15.67
C ALA A 10 37.64 16.88 15.34
N ILE A 11 36.50 16.90 14.64
CA ILE A 11 35.77 18.13 14.28
C ILE A 11 34.65 18.34 15.31
N ARG A 12 34.61 19.54 15.92
CA ARG A 12 33.49 20.04 16.72
C ARG A 12 33.15 21.42 16.16
N LEU A 13 31.92 21.61 15.69
CA LEU A 13 31.41 22.90 15.23
C LEU A 13 30.21 23.30 16.09
N GLU A 14 30.41 24.38 16.84
CA GLU A 14 29.35 25.09 17.56
C GLU A 14 28.59 25.98 16.58
N TRP A 15 27.27 26.15 16.78
CA TRP A 15 26.53 27.24 16.17
C TRP A 15 25.91 28.14 17.23
N ARG A 16 26.03 29.45 16.99
CA ARG A 16 25.80 30.51 17.97
C ARG A 16 24.33 30.87 18.11
N ALA A 17 23.94 31.24 19.33
CA ALA A 17 22.75 32.03 19.56
C ALA A 17 22.90 33.44 18.93
N SER A 18 21.81 33.98 18.39
CA SER A 18 21.73 35.37 17.92
C SER A 18 20.71 36.13 18.76
N PHE A 19 21.20 36.97 19.67
CA PHE A 19 20.40 37.99 20.34
C PHE A 19 20.42 39.25 19.47
N ARG A 20 19.25 39.83 19.18
CA ARG A 20 19.13 41.22 18.75
C ARG A 20 17.90 41.84 19.42
N GLY A 21 18.14 42.75 20.35
CA GLY A 21 17.10 43.55 21.01
C GLY A 21 17.27 45.04 20.70
N LYS A 22 16.40 45.84 21.34
CA LYS A 22 16.15 47.30 21.26
C LYS A 22 14.89 47.66 20.45
N ASP A 23 14.06 48.62 20.87
CA ASP A 23 13.88 49.31 22.17
C ASP A 23 12.53 50.08 22.13
N SER A 24 12.19 50.80 23.22
CA SER A 24 10.99 51.63 23.45
C SER A 24 9.71 50.84 23.76
N MET A 25 9.12 50.82 24.98
CA MET A 25 9.11 51.72 26.16
C MET A 25 8.08 52.86 26.08
N THR A 26 6.92 52.61 26.67
CA THR A 26 6.12 53.58 27.44
C THR A 26 5.44 52.83 28.58
N ALA A 27 5.44 53.44 29.76
CA ALA A 27 4.82 52.88 30.96
C ALA A 27 3.60 53.73 31.33
N ASP A 28 2.61 53.11 31.96
CA ASP A 28 1.89 53.78 33.04
C ASP A 28 1.43 52.78 34.11
N GLN A 29 1.36 53.23 35.35
CA GLN A 29 0.94 52.47 36.53
C GLN A 29 -0.01 53.32 37.38
N THR A 30 -0.69 52.67 38.33
CA THR A 30 -1.68 53.25 39.26
C THR A 30 -3.04 53.51 38.60
N THR A 31 -4.20 53.33 39.24
CA THR A 31 -4.53 53.39 40.68
C THR A 31 -5.51 52.28 41.14
N ARG A 32 -5.64 52.12 42.46
CA ARG A 32 -6.65 51.27 43.15
C ARG A 32 -7.56 52.16 44.05
N PRO A 33 -8.62 51.63 44.70
CA PRO A 33 -10.01 52.05 44.52
C PRO A 33 -10.56 52.94 45.65
N PRO A 34 -11.88 53.20 45.68
CA PRO A 34 -12.61 53.36 46.95
C PRO A 34 -13.80 52.39 47.13
N ARG A 35 -14.25 52.28 48.39
CA ARG A 35 -15.40 51.48 48.86
C ARG A 35 -16.65 52.34 48.99
N HIS A 36 -17.84 51.78 48.77
CA HIS A 36 -19.08 51.97 49.57
C HIS A 36 -20.03 50.80 49.17
N ALA A 37 -20.65 49.97 50.01
CA ALA A 37 -21.33 50.10 51.32
C ALA A 37 -22.86 50.19 51.20
N GLN A 38 -23.53 49.02 51.23
CA GLN A 38 -24.93 48.74 51.65
C GLN A 38 -24.98 47.20 51.83
N ARG A 39 -25.20 46.58 52.99
CA ARG A 39 -26.21 46.74 54.05
C ARG A 39 -27.65 46.69 53.54
N SER A 40 -28.19 45.47 53.52
CA SER A 40 -29.58 45.17 53.91
C SER A 40 -29.60 43.80 54.60
N ALA A 41 -30.00 43.77 55.86
CA ALA A 41 -30.25 42.54 56.61
C ALA A 41 -31.77 42.35 56.74
N THR A 42 -32.25 41.11 56.61
CA THR A 42 -33.66 40.80 56.91
C THR A 42 -33.73 39.53 57.77
N ALA A 43 -34.02 39.78 59.05
CA ALA A 43 -34.64 38.90 60.06
C ALA A 43 -34.45 37.37 59.99
N LEU A 44 -33.79 36.83 61.03
CA LEU A 44 -34.20 35.54 61.60
C LEU A 44 -35.61 35.68 62.21
N SER A 45 -36.43 34.62 62.11
CA SER A 45 -37.59 34.41 62.97
C SER A 45 -37.52 33.03 63.64
N LEU A 46 -37.12 33.02 64.91
CA LEU A 46 -37.19 31.85 65.80
C LEU A 46 -38.60 31.77 66.42
N PRO A 47 -39.23 30.58 66.47
CA PRO A 47 -40.20 30.26 67.50
C PRO A 47 -39.50 29.72 68.76
N SER A 48 -39.93 30.19 69.92
CA SER A 48 -39.43 29.81 71.25
C SER A 48 -39.80 28.38 71.67
N PRO A 49 -39.06 27.75 72.60
CA PRO A 49 -39.28 26.36 73.00
C PRO A 49 -40.51 26.18 73.89
N ARG A 50 -41.26 25.09 73.70
CA ARG A 50 -42.22 24.59 74.69
C ARG A 50 -41.57 23.48 75.52
N ALA A 51 -41.56 23.66 76.84
CA ALA A 51 -41.16 22.63 77.78
C ALA A 51 -42.14 21.44 77.72
N GLY A 52 -41.62 20.21 77.76
CA GLY A 52 -42.42 19.00 77.58
C GLY A 52 -41.72 17.75 78.11
N THR A 53 -41.75 17.58 79.43
CA THR A 53 -41.62 16.30 80.16
C THR A 53 -40.47 15.34 79.77
N TRP A 54 -39.41 15.37 80.59
CA TRP A 54 -38.58 14.17 80.80
C TRP A 54 -39.42 13.04 81.40
N ARG A 55 -39.51 11.89 80.71
CA ARG A 55 -39.67 10.55 81.30
C ARG A 55 -39.52 9.45 80.22
N CYS A 56 -39.02 8.29 80.63
CA CYS A 56 -38.98 7.04 79.85
C CYS A 56 -38.00 6.93 78.65
N ALA A 57 -36.78 7.41 78.80
CA ALA A 57 -35.63 6.99 77.96
C ALA A 57 -34.61 6.18 78.80
N ALA A 58 -34.85 4.87 78.97
CA ALA A 58 -33.90 3.98 79.68
C ALA A 58 -33.98 2.47 79.31
N LEU A 59 -35.10 1.95 78.78
CA LEU A 59 -35.32 0.49 78.70
C LEU A 59 -35.75 -0.07 77.31
N ARG A 60 -35.35 0.60 76.21
CA ARG A 60 -35.54 0.07 74.83
C ARG A 60 -34.32 0.16 73.92
N VAL A 61 -33.20 0.71 74.38
CA VAL A 61 -31.97 0.87 73.56
C VAL A 61 -31.01 -0.32 73.72
N LEU A 62 -31.12 -1.10 74.80
CA LEU A 62 -30.20 -2.21 75.10
C LEU A 62 -30.49 -3.54 74.36
N LEU A 63 -31.44 -3.57 73.42
CA LEU A 63 -31.83 -4.77 72.66
C LEU A 63 -31.72 -4.61 71.12
N LEU A 64 -31.34 -3.42 70.62
CA LEU A 64 -31.19 -3.16 69.19
C LEU A 64 -29.72 -3.09 68.73
N LEU A 65 -28.76 -2.88 69.63
CA LEU A 65 -27.33 -2.95 69.30
C LEU A 65 -26.84 -4.33 68.81
N PRO A 66 -27.21 -5.48 69.40
CA PRO A 66 -26.73 -6.77 68.89
C PRO A 66 -27.34 -7.12 67.52
N LEU A 67 -28.53 -6.60 67.20
CA LEU A 67 -29.19 -6.83 65.91
C LEU A 67 -28.56 -5.98 64.79
N ALA A 68 -28.15 -4.74 65.09
CA ALA A 68 -27.44 -3.88 64.14
C ALA A 68 -26.02 -4.38 63.83
N LEU A 69 -25.33 -4.96 64.82
CA LEU A 69 -23.98 -5.52 64.63
C LEU A 69 -24.01 -6.86 63.85
N ALA A 70 -25.06 -7.66 63.99
CA ALA A 70 -25.23 -8.92 63.26
C ALA A 70 -25.40 -8.72 61.73
N CYS A 71 -25.99 -7.59 61.29
CA CYS A 71 -26.12 -7.29 59.86
C CYS A 71 -24.81 -6.88 59.15
N TRP A 72 -23.71 -6.70 59.88
CA TRP A 72 -22.38 -6.41 59.30
C TRP A 72 -21.48 -7.64 59.15
N LEU A 73 -21.99 -8.84 59.49
CA LEU A 73 -21.33 -10.13 59.33
C LEU A 73 -22.08 -11.05 58.37
N VAL A 74 -22.70 -10.49 57.33
CA VAL A 74 -22.97 -11.26 56.10
C VAL A 74 -21.64 -11.34 55.37
N PRO A 75 -20.93 -12.51 55.36
CA PRO A 75 -19.82 -12.66 54.44
C PRO A 75 -20.40 -12.45 53.04
N ALA A 76 -19.81 -11.55 52.27
CA ALA A 76 -20.08 -11.50 50.84
C ALA A 76 -19.62 -12.84 50.27
N SER A 77 -20.56 -13.76 50.06
CA SER A 77 -20.30 -15.02 49.38
C SER A 77 -19.66 -14.67 48.05
N VAL A 78 -18.36 -14.92 47.94
CA VAL A 78 -17.67 -14.87 46.65
C VAL A 78 -18.27 -15.99 45.84
N ASP A 79 -19.28 -15.64 45.05
CA ASP A 79 -20.08 -16.59 44.28
C ASP A 79 -19.12 -17.37 43.38
N ALA A 80 -18.85 -18.61 43.77
CA ALA A 80 -17.74 -19.37 43.25
C ALA A 80 -18.07 -19.69 41.80
N GLN A 81 -17.36 -19.07 40.85
CA GLN A 81 -17.70 -19.18 39.43
C GLN A 81 -17.79 -20.65 39.02
N GLU A 82 -18.95 -21.08 38.52
CA GLU A 82 -19.22 -22.48 38.18
C GLU A 82 -19.30 -22.71 36.67
N TRP A 83 -18.53 -23.66 36.16
CA TRP A 83 -18.79 -24.22 34.84
C TRP A 83 -19.93 -25.24 34.94
N ARG A 84 -20.90 -25.14 34.03
CA ARG A 84 -22.08 -26.00 33.98
C ARG A 84 -21.97 -26.96 32.80
N TYR A 85 -21.94 -28.25 33.11
CA TYR A 85 -21.91 -29.35 32.15
C TYR A 85 -23.27 -30.03 32.08
N ARG A 86 -23.71 -30.45 30.89
CA ARG A 86 -24.93 -31.25 30.71
C ARG A 86 -24.53 -32.71 30.55
N ILE A 87 -24.92 -33.53 31.51
CA ILE A 87 -24.64 -34.97 31.57
C ILE A 87 -25.15 -35.66 30.30
N ARG A 88 -24.31 -36.50 29.70
CA ARG A 88 -24.61 -37.32 28.52
C ARG A 88 -24.86 -38.78 28.92
N PRO A 89 -25.55 -39.58 28.09
CA PRO A 89 -25.65 -41.02 28.31
C PRO A 89 -24.27 -41.66 28.38
N GLY A 90 -24.00 -42.41 29.45
CA GLY A 90 -22.71 -43.08 29.69
C GLY A 90 -21.69 -42.29 30.53
N ASP A 91 -21.96 -41.03 30.88
CA ASP A 91 -21.08 -40.27 31.78
C ASP A 91 -21.13 -40.81 33.22
N THR A 92 -19.98 -40.89 33.90
CA THR A 92 -19.87 -41.14 35.35
C THR A 92 -19.24 -39.95 36.08
N VAL A 93 -19.41 -39.86 37.41
CA VAL A 93 -18.76 -38.79 38.20
C VAL A 93 -17.24 -38.90 38.14
N TRP A 94 -16.70 -40.11 38.19
CA TRP A 94 -15.25 -40.36 38.13
C TRP A 94 -14.65 -39.93 36.80
N ASP A 95 -15.30 -40.28 35.67
CA ASP A 95 -14.80 -39.94 34.33
C ASP A 95 -14.85 -38.42 34.09
N LEU A 96 -15.94 -37.77 34.48
CA LEU A 96 -16.08 -36.32 34.36
C LEU A 96 -15.09 -35.56 35.24
N ALA A 97 -14.87 -36.01 36.48
CA ALA A 97 -13.83 -35.45 37.35
C ALA A 97 -12.43 -35.65 36.75
N SER A 98 -12.10 -36.86 36.30
CA SER A 98 -10.80 -37.19 35.67
C SER A 98 -10.54 -36.41 34.38
N ALA A 99 -11.58 -36.12 33.60
CA ALA A 99 -11.50 -35.34 32.37
C ALA A 99 -11.28 -33.84 32.63
N HIS A 100 -12.01 -33.27 33.59
CA HIS A 100 -12.15 -31.81 33.73
C HIS A 100 -11.47 -31.20 34.97
N MET A 101 -11.31 -31.93 36.06
CA MET A 101 -10.76 -31.42 37.32
C MET A 101 -9.26 -31.65 37.44
N ARG A 102 -8.64 -30.91 38.37
CA ARG A 102 -7.25 -31.12 38.77
C ARG A 102 -7.11 -32.46 39.50
N GLN A 103 -5.97 -33.13 39.32
CA GLN A 103 -5.69 -34.46 39.89
C GLN A 103 -5.65 -34.48 41.42
N ASP A 104 -5.44 -33.34 42.07
CA ASP A 104 -5.43 -33.22 43.53
C ASP A 104 -6.84 -33.02 44.15
N ILE A 105 -7.90 -32.93 43.32
CA ILE A 105 -9.27 -32.80 43.80
C ILE A 105 -10.02 -34.13 43.62
N PRO A 106 -10.39 -34.83 44.71
CA PRO A 106 -11.13 -36.09 44.64
C PRO A 106 -12.52 -35.93 44.00
N TRP A 107 -12.97 -36.95 43.27
CA TRP A 107 -14.26 -36.95 42.56
C TRP A 107 -15.47 -36.98 43.53
N GLU A 108 -15.30 -37.52 44.74
CA GLU A 108 -16.28 -37.49 45.82
C GLU A 108 -16.65 -36.04 46.21
N ARG A 109 -15.71 -35.11 46.01
CA ARG A 109 -15.93 -33.67 46.20
C ARG A 109 -16.88 -33.09 45.14
N LEU A 110 -16.82 -33.59 43.90
CA LEU A 110 -17.76 -33.22 42.83
C LEU A 110 -19.14 -33.84 43.07
N GLN A 111 -19.19 -35.09 43.54
CA GLN A 111 -20.44 -35.79 43.89
C GLN A 111 -21.20 -35.02 44.98
N SER A 112 -20.52 -34.70 46.09
CA SER A 112 -21.09 -33.99 47.23
C SER A 112 -21.52 -32.55 46.86
N HIS A 113 -20.71 -31.82 46.08
CA HIS A 113 -21.06 -30.48 45.58
C HIS A 113 -22.36 -30.45 44.76
N ASN A 114 -22.65 -31.53 44.02
CA ASN A 114 -23.81 -31.63 43.14
C ASN A 114 -25.01 -32.35 43.76
N ALA A 115 -24.92 -32.76 45.03
CA ALA A 115 -25.92 -33.60 45.71
C ALA A 115 -26.34 -34.80 44.83
N ILE A 116 -25.37 -35.65 44.50
CA ILE A 116 -25.56 -36.87 43.69
C ILE A 116 -25.59 -38.08 44.62
N GLU A 117 -26.77 -38.68 44.77
CA GLU A 117 -27.00 -39.84 45.65
C GLU A 117 -26.33 -41.11 45.12
N ASP A 118 -26.56 -41.46 43.85
CA ASP A 118 -25.94 -42.62 43.18
C ASP A 118 -24.88 -42.14 42.17
N PRO A 119 -23.57 -42.37 42.42
CA PRO A 119 -22.50 -41.95 41.52
C PRO A 119 -22.36 -42.84 40.27
N LEU A 120 -22.99 -44.03 40.26
CA LEU A 120 -22.98 -44.97 39.13
C LEU A 120 -24.17 -44.74 38.17
N ARG A 121 -25.15 -43.92 38.56
CA ARG A 121 -26.35 -43.62 37.74
C ARG A 121 -26.60 -42.12 37.62
N LEU A 122 -25.78 -41.47 36.80
CA LEU A 122 -26.03 -40.08 36.41
C LEU A 122 -27.25 -39.97 35.48
N VAL A 123 -28.15 -39.03 35.77
CA VAL A 123 -29.35 -38.76 34.97
C VAL A 123 -28.95 -37.93 33.72
N PRO A 124 -29.08 -38.48 32.49
CA PRO A 124 -28.74 -37.74 31.28
C PRO A 124 -29.59 -36.47 31.15
N GLY A 125 -28.98 -35.38 30.69
CA GLY A 125 -29.63 -34.07 30.57
C GLY A 125 -29.62 -33.20 31.84
N ARG A 126 -29.42 -33.78 33.04
CA ARG A 126 -29.21 -32.99 34.27
C ARG A 126 -27.93 -32.16 34.14
N VAL A 127 -27.94 -30.97 34.73
CA VAL A 127 -26.78 -30.09 34.78
C VAL A 127 -25.96 -30.39 36.02
N MET A 128 -24.65 -30.55 35.83
CA MET A 128 -23.63 -30.69 36.87
C MET A 128 -22.79 -29.41 36.91
N SER A 129 -22.60 -28.85 38.10
CA SER A 129 -21.77 -27.68 38.37
C SER A 129 -20.36 -28.10 38.80
N PHE A 130 -19.37 -27.42 38.23
CA PHE A 130 -17.95 -27.55 38.55
C PHE A 130 -17.42 -26.19 38.98
N PRO A 131 -17.02 -26.00 40.26
CA PRO A 131 -16.30 -24.81 40.68
C PRO A 131 -15.04 -24.61 39.83
N VAL A 132 -14.87 -23.43 39.23
CA VAL A 132 -13.76 -23.12 38.31
C VAL A 132 -12.39 -23.33 38.96
N ALA A 133 -12.28 -23.13 40.27
CA ALA A 133 -11.07 -23.38 41.04
C ALA A 133 -10.63 -24.86 41.09
N TRP A 134 -11.54 -25.80 40.81
CA TRP A 134 -11.25 -27.24 40.76
C TRP A 134 -10.90 -27.71 39.34
N LEU A 135 -11.20 -26.92 38.30
CA LEU A 135 -10.93 -27.28 36.91
C LEU A 135 -9.43 -27.29 36.62
N ARG A 136 -9.00 -28.26 35.79
CA ARG A 136 -7.62 -28.35 35.32
C ARG A 136 -7.36 -27.28 34.26
N GLN A 137 -6.49 -26.34 34.60
CA GLN A 137 -5.93 -25.36 33.67
C GLN A 137 -4.71 -25.97 32.97
N GLN A 138 -4.61 -25.79 31.65
CA GLN A 138 -3.51 -26.26 30.81
C GLN A 138 -2.95 -25.08 30.00
N PRO A 139 -1.64 -25.07 29.66
CA PRO A 139 -1.08 -24.08 28.74
C PRO A 139 -1.79 -24.14 27.39
N ALA A 140 -2.19 -22.98 26.87
CA ALA A 140 -2.68 -22.84 25.50
C ALA A 140 -1.59 -22.20 24.63
N GLN A 141 -1.77 -22.29 23.32
CA GLN A 141 -0.86 -21.70 22.33
C GLN A 141 -1.64 -20.79 21.38
N ALA A 142 -0.99 -19.71 20.96
CA ALA A 142 -1.37 -18.95 19.78
C ALA A 142 -0.64 -19.52 18.57
N ARG A 143 -1.33 -19.57 17.42
CA ARG A 143 -0.75 -20.01 16.15
C ARG A 143 -0.72 -18.85 15.17
N VAL A 144 0.42 -18.65 14.50
CA VAL A 144 0.51 -17.79 13.33
C VAL A 144 -0.26 -18.45 12.18
N ILE A 145 -1.33 -17.83 11.71
CA ILE A 145 -2.16 -18.36 10.62
C ILE A 145 -1.96 -17.63 9.29
N ALA A 146 -1.33 -16.45 9.32
CA ALA A 146 -0.92 -15.71 8.13
C ALA A 146 0.09 -14.62 8.52
N LEU A 147 1.01 -14.28 7.61
CA LEU A 147 1.91 -13.13 7.76
C LEU A 147 2.31 -12.55 6.40
N SER A 148 2.74 -11.28 6.41
CA SER A 148 3.41 -10.64 5.27
C SER A 148 4.45 -9.66 5.79
N GLY A 149 5.58 -9.53 5.08
CA GLY A 149 6.74 -8.77 5.53
C GLY A 149 7.47 -9.40 6.73
N ASP A 150 8.49 -8.70 7.22
CA ASP A 150 9.37 -9.22 8.27
C ASP A 150 8.73 -9.12 9.66
N VAL A 151 8.63 -10.27 10.32
CA VAL A 151 8.11 -10.42 11.68
C VAL A 151 9.11 -11.20 12.53
N GLN A 152 9.46 -10.67 13.69
CA GLN A 152 10.32 -11.33 14.68
C GLN A 152 9.47 -11.91 15.81
N ALA A 153 9.84 -13.09 16.30
CA ALA A 153 9.27 -13.76 17.45
C ALA A 153 10.33 -14.00 18.53
N SER A 154 9.88 -14.09 19.77
CA SER A 154 10.63 -14.51 20.94
C SER A 154 9.78 -15.50 21.75
N ARG A 155 10.40 -16.48 22.42
CA ARG A 155 9.71 -17.46 23.27
C ARG A 155 9.65 -17.05 24.75
N ASP A 156 10.54 -16.18 25.20
CA ASP A 156 10.69 -15.72 26.58
C ASP A 156 10.30 -14.24 26.78
N GLY A 157 9.94 -13.55 25.70
CA GLY A 157 9.56 -12.14 25.69
C GLY A 157 10.75 -11.19 25.46
N SER A 158 11.98 -11.72 25.50
CA SER A 158 13.20 -10.98 25.19
C SER A 158 13.51 -11.06 23.70
N PHE A 159 13.75 -9.91 23.07
CA PHE A 159 14.18 -9.85 21.66
C PHE A 159 15.71 -9.99 21.49
N GLY A 160 16.44 -10.43 22.53
CA GLY A 160 17.88 -10.71 22.44
C GLY A 160 18.19 -11.87 21.48
N ASP A 161 17.47 -12.98 21.63
CA ASP A 161 17.58 -14.17 20.79
C ASP A 161 16.35 -14.32 19.85
N ALA A 162 15.91 -13.20 19.27
CA ALA A 162 14.75 -13.16 18.39
C ALA A 162 14.97 -13.95 17.08
N PHE A 163 13.96 -14.68 16.64
CA PHE A 163 13.97 -15.47 15.39
C PHE A 163 12.82 -15.04 14.46
N PRO A 164 12.94 -15.23 13.13
CA PRO A 164 11.87 -14.89 12.20
C PRO A 164 10.63 -15.75 12.47
N ALA A 165 9.45 -15.12 12.48
CA ALA A 165 8.18 -15.82 12.56
C ALA A 165 7.81 -16.41 11.18
N VAL A 166 7.19 -17.59 11.19
CA VAL A 166 6.71 -18.29 9.99
C VAL A 166 5.25 -18.72 10.18
N GLU A 167 4.54 -18.96 9.08
CA GLU A 167 3.19 -19.52 9.16
C GLU A 167 3.19 -20.89 9.84
N GLY A 168 2.16 -21.18 10.63
CA GLY A 168 2.09 -22.38 11.47
C GLY A 168 2.89 -22.31 12.77
N LEU A 169 3.73 -21.30 13.00
CA LEU A 169 4.47 -21.13 14.25
C LEU A 169 3.52 -21.09 15.46
N GLN A 170 3.84 -21.88 16.48
CA GLN A 170 3.09 -21.91 17.75
C GLN A 170 3.90 -21.29 18.89
N LEU A 171 3.23 -20.42 19.66
CA LEU A 171 3.78 -19.64 20.75
C LEU A 171 2.91 -19.79 22.00
N GLY A 172 3.54 -19.98 23.16
CA GLY A 172 2.87 -20.12 24.45
C GLY A 172 2.84 -18.83 25.26
N SER A 173 2.45 -18.94 26.53
CA SER A 173 2.56 -17.83 27.49
C SER A 173 4.02 -17.37 27.63
N GLY A 174 4.24 -16.06 27.75
CA GLY A 174 5.57 -15.44 27.87
C GLY A 174 6.25 -15.08 26.55
N ALA A 175 5.77 -15.60 25.41
CA ALA A 175 6.31 -15.25 24.10
C ALA A 175 5.96 -13.81 23.67
N ALA A 176 6.76 -13.25 22.76
CA ALA A 176 6.52 -11.93 22.17
C ALA A 176 6.72 -11.91 20.65
N LEU A 177 6.12 -10.92 19.99
CA LEU A 177 6.11 -10.73 18.55
C LEU A 177 6.33 -9.25 18.21
N ARG A 178 7.11 -8.96 17.18
CA ARG A 178 7.38 -7.61 16.68
C ARG A 178 7.31 -7.58 15.16
N THR A 179 6.57 -6.62 14.62
CA THR A 179 6.43 -6.39 13.17
C THR A 179 7.29 -5.21 12.71
N THR A 180 7.85 -5.29 11.51
CA THR A 180 8.41 -4.12 10.82
C THR A 180 7.29 -3.20 10.29
N PRO A 181 7.57 -1.96 9.86
CA PRO A 181 6.52 -1.02 9.43
C PRO A 181 5.63 -1.49 8.27
N ALA A 182 6.17 -2.30 7.36
CA ALA A 182 5.42 -2.87 6.23
C ALA A 182 4.80 -4.25 6.54
N ALA A 183 5.06 -4.83 7.72
CA ALA A 183 4.65 -6.18 8.03
C ALA A 183 3.26 -6.26 8.67
N SER A 184 2.65 -7.44 8.56
CA SER A 184 1.40 -7.79 9.22
C SER A 184 1.41 -9.27 9.63
N LEU A 185 0.72 -9.59 10.73
CA LEU A 185 0.69 -10.92 11.30
C LEU A 185 -0.70 -11.21 11.84
N THR A 186 -1.28 -12.36 11.52
CA THR A 186 -2.54 -12.81 12.12
C THR A 186 -2.33 -14.07 12.96
N LEU A 187 -2.78 -14.00 14.21
CA LEU A 187 -2.78 -15.07 15.19
C LEU A 187 -4.18 -15.66 15.35
N ALA A 188 -4.26 -16.98 15.54
CA ALA A 188 -5.44 -17.67 16.07
C ALA A 188 -5.15 -18.22 17.47
N PHE A 189 -6.13 -18.11 18.37
CA PHE A 189 -6.07 -18.61 19.75
C PHE A 189 -6.92 -19.88 19.92
N ALA A 190 -6.77 -20.57 21.06
CA ALA A 190 -7.41 -21.85 21.34
C ALA A 190 -8.95 -21.83 21.40
N ASP A 191 -9.57 -20.66 21.55
CA ASP A 191 -11.03 -20.43 21.49
C ASP A 191 -11.53 -20.07 20.09
N GLY A 192 -10.65 -20.09 19.08
CA GLY A 192 -10.92 -19.64 17.72
C GLY A 192 -10.92 -18.12 17.53
N SER A 193 -10.66 -17.34 18.58
CA SER A 193 -10.47 -15.88 18.45
C SER A 193 -9.26 -15.58 17.57
N GLN A 194 -9.33 -14.49 16.81
CA GLN A 194 -8.23 -14.05 15.95
C GLN A 194 -7.78 -12.63 16.29
N LEU A 195 -6.49 -12.37 16.15
CA LEU A 195 -5.89 -11.04 16.30
C LEU A 195 -4.91 -10.80 15.15
N GLN A 196 -5.12 -9.71 14.41
CA GLN A 196 -4.15 -9.19 13.46
C GLN A 196 -3.34 -8.05 14.06
N LEU A 197 -2.04 -8.26 14.20
CA LEU A 197 -1.02 -7.28 14.56
C LEU A 197 -0.58 -6.54 13.29
N LYS A 198 -0.58 -5.20 13.35
CA LYS A 198 -0.26 -4.32 12.21
C LYS A 198 1.24 -4.04 12.13
N GLY A 199 1.65 -3.22 11.17
CA GLY A 199 3.04 -2.75 11.06
C GLY A 199 3.51 -1.98 12.29
N ASP A 200 4.83 -1.95 12.50
CA ASP A 200 5.53 -1.28 13.62
C ASP A 200 4.90 -1.50 15.01
N SER A 201 4.52 -2.75 15.28
CA SER A 201 3.78 -3.14 16.48
C SER A 201 4.55 -4.18 17.29
N GLU A 202 4.26 -4.24 18.59
CA GLU A 202 4.81 -5.24 19.50
C GLU A 202 3.71 -5.83 20.37
N LEU A 203 3.68 -7.16 20.48
CA LEU A 203 2.67 -7.91 21.23
C LEU A 203 3.35 -8.96 22.13
N HIS A 204 3.01 -8.96 23.41
CA HIS A 204 3.43 -9.98 24.37
C HIS A 204 2.23 -10.87 24.74
N LEU A 205 2.48 -12.17 24.85
CA LEU A 205 1.49 -13.20 25.14
C LEU A 205 1.52 -13.52 26.64
N ASP A 206 1.18 -12.53 27.47
CA ASP A 206 1.29 -12.57 28.94
C ASP A 206 0.66 -13.83 29.57
N ARG A 207 -0.50 -14.26 29.06
CA ARG A 207 -1.16 -15.50 29.49
C ARG A 207 -1.98 -16.12 28.38
N LEU A 208 -1.71 -17.38 28.09
CA LEU A 208 -2.48 -18.24 27.21
C LEU A 208 -2.75 -19.57 27.94
N SER A 209 -4.00 -19.80 28.33
CA SER A 209 -4.38 -21.03 29.02
C SER A 209 -5.82 -21.45 28.74
N ALA A 210 -6.08 -22.76 28.77
CA ALA A 210 -7.39 -23.35 28.56
C ALA A 210 -7.79 -24.27 29.72
N TYR A 211 -9.08 -24.33 30.04
CA TYR A 211 -9.61 -25.19 31.10
C TYR A 211 -10.00 -26.57 30.54
N GLY A 212 -9.01 -27.31 30.03
CA GLY A 212 -9.21 -28.61 29.38
C GLY A 212 -10.29 -28.58 28.28
N ALA A 213 -11.09 -29.65 28.18
CA ALA A 213 -12.15 -29.77 27.18
C ALA A 213 -13.43 -28.94 27.45
N THR A 214 -13.42 -28.02 28.44
CA THR A 214 -14.60 -27.17 28.74
C THR A 214 -14.87 -26.09 27.68
N GLY A 215 -13.88 -25.82 26.81
CA GLY A 215 -13.92 -24.75 25.82
C GLY A 215 -13.76 -23.34 26.41
N MET A 216 -13.38 -23.22 27.69
CA MET A 216 -13.07 -21.93 28.32
C MET A 216 -11.58 -21.62 28.21
N VAL A 217 -11.24 -20.38 27.85
CA VAL A 217 -9.85 -19.93 27.59
C VAL A 217 -9.60 -18.58 28.28
N ASP A 218 -8.45 -18.43 28.93
CA ASP A 218 -7.93 -17.18 29.51
C ASP A 218 -6.76 -16.72 28.65
N THR A 219 -7.05 -15.74 27.78
CA THR A 219 -6.12 -15.06 26.86
C THR A 219 -5.89 -13.64 27.35
N ARG A 220 -4.66 -13.32 27.76
CA ARG A 220 -4.24 -11.97 28.16
C ARG A 220 -3.02 -11.59 27.38
N LEU A 221 -3.10 -10.43 26.74
CA LEU A 221 -2.14 -9.94 25.78
C LEU A 221 -1.71 -8.54 26.20
N ARG A 222 -0.47 -8.17 25.91
CA ARG A 222 0.02 -6.81 26.14
C ARG A 222 0.50 -6.22 24.83
N LEU A 223 0.07 -5.00 24.52
CA LEU A 223 0.43 -4.25 23.31
C LEU A 223 1.17 -2.97 23.73
N PRO A 224 2.49 -3.00 24.01
CA PRO A 224 3.24 -1.81 24.40
C PRO A 224 3.15 -0.69 23.36
N ARG A 225 3.22 -1.04 22.06
CA ARG A 225 3.21 -0.10 20.93
C ARG A 225 2.56 -0.69 19.68
N GLY A 226 2.07 0.18 18.81
CA GLY A 226 1.49 -0.17 17.51
C GLY A 226 -0.02 -0.41 17.59
N ARG A 227 -0.55 -1.33 16.76
CA ARG A 227 -2.00 -1.58 16.65
C ARG A 227 -2.32 -3.06 16.47
N ALA A 228 -3.41 -3.49 17.09
CA ALA A 228 -4.04 -4.79 16.89
C ALA A 228 -5.52 -4.62 16.54
N SER A 229 -6.03 -5.47 15.65
CA SER A 229 -7.47 -5.66 15.40
C SER A 229 -7.85 -7.09 15.74
N SER A 230 -8.84 -7.29 16.62
CA SER A 230 -9.21 -8.59 17.15
C SER A 230 -10.68 -8.92 16.89
N LYS A 231 -10.93 -10.13 16.39
CA LYS A 231 -12.26 -10.73 16.25
C LYS A 231 -12.36 -11.86 17.28
N VAL A 232 -13.01 -11.58 18.40
CA VAL A 232 -13.00 -12.46 19.58
C VAL A 232 -14.26 -13.31 19.61
N THR A 233 -14.10 -14.63 19.71
CA THR A 233 -15.18 -15.60 19.85
C THR A 233 -15.99 -15.32 21.13
N ARG A 234 -17.31 -15.54 21.10
CA ARG A 234 -18.16 -15.38 22.28
C ARG A 234 -17.70 -16.30 23.42
N SER A 235 -17.30 -15.68 24.53
CA SER A 235 -16.73 -16.34 25.70
C SER A 235 -17.63 -17.44 26.25
N ARG A 236 -17.09 -18.66 26.39
CA ARG A 236 -17.80 -19.85 26.89
C ARG A 236 -17.63 -19.94 28.42
N GLY A 237 -18.71 -20.09 29.16
CA GLY A 237 -18.67 -20.21 30.62
C GLY A 237 -18.10 -18.98 31.37
N PRO A 238 -17.97 -19.05 32.71
CA PRO A 238 -17.56 -17.91 33.52
C PRO A 238 -16.05 -17.73 33.63
N ALA A 239 -15.23 -18.73 33.30
CA ALA A 239 -13.77 -18.64 33.36
C ALA A 239 -13.12 -18.02 32.11
N SER A 240 -13.84 -17.93 30.99
CA SER A 240 -13.29 -17.35 29.75
C SER A 240 -12.95 -15.86 29.92
N ARG A 241 -11.76 -15.47 29.48
CA ARG A 241 -11.26 -14.09 29.52
C ARG A 241 -10.51 -13.78 28.23
N PHE A 242 -10.74 -12.60 27.69
CA PHE A 242 -9.91 -12.02 26.65
C PHE A 242 -9.62 -10.56 27.04
N SER A 243 -8.35 -10.21 27.22
CA SER A 243 -7.93 -8.83 27.50
C SER A 243 -6.69 -8.42 26.72
N ILE A 244 -6.65 -7.13 26.35
CA ILE A 244 -5.47 -6.47 25.79
C ILE A 244 -5.10 -5.30 26.71
N ASP A 245 -3.89 -5.36 27.26
CA ASP A 245 -3.27 -4.33 28.09
C ASP A 245 -2.33 -3.46 27.25
N ALA A 246 -2.64 -2.17 27.15
CA ALA A 246 -1.84 -1.14 26.50
C ALA A 246 -1.38 -0.10 27.55
N PRO A 247 -0.41 0.79 27.26
CA PRO A 247 0.04 1.81 28.20
C PRO A 247 -1.12 2.62 28.81
N GLY A 248 -1.33 2.45 30.13
CA GLY A 248 -2.39 3.10 30.90
C GLY A 248 -3.83 2.58 30.66
N MET A 249 -4.04 1.57 29.80
CA MET A 249 -5.37 1.14 29.37
C MET A 249 -5.52 -0.38 29.27
N MET A 250 -6.51 -0.95 29.95
CA MET A 250 -6.93 -2.34 29.78
C MET A 250 -8.24 -2.40 29.00
N SER A 251 -8.28 -3.19 27.92
CA SER A 251 -9.51 -3.53 27.18
C SER A 251 -9.91 -4.97 27.46
N SER A 252 -11.06 -5.19 28.11
CA SER A 252 -11.61 -6.52 28.42
C SER A 252 -12.91 -6.75 27.64
N VAL A 253 -13.04 -7.92 27.00
CA VAL A 253 -14.13 -8.18 26.03
C VAL A 253 -14.87 -9.49 26.27
N ARG A 254 -16.07 -9.62 25.68
CA ARG A 254 -16.90 -10.84 25.79
C ARG A 254 -17.62 -11.20 24.49
N GLY A 255 -16.85 -11.53 23.45
CA GLY A 255 -17.36 -11.77 22.09
C GLY A 255 -17.59 -10.44 21.38
N THR A 256 -16.61 -9.98 20.60
CA THR A 256 -16.51 -8.59 20.17
C THR A 256 -15.53 -8.48 19.01
N GLU A 257 -15.82 -7.63 18.03
CA GLU A 257 -14.84 -7.16 17.04
C GLU A 257 -14.39 -5.75 17.42
N PHE A 258 -13.11 -5.59 17.73
CA PHE A 258 -12.55 -4.34 18.25
C PHE A 258 -11.09 -4.12 17.84
N ARG A 259 -10.66 -2.88 17.93
CA ARG A 259 -9.30 -2.42 17.64
C ARG A 259 -8.69 -1.80 18.90
N VAL A 260 -7.38 -1.96 19.06
CA VAL A 260 -6.58 -1.32 20.11
C VAL A 260 -5.34 -0.74 19.47
N GLY A 261 -5.05 0.53 19.76
CA GLY A 261 -3.84 1.20 19.33
C GLY A 261 -3.11 1.85 20.51
N SER A 262 -1.77 1.86 20.43
CA SER A 262 -0.86 2.57 21.32
C SER A 262 0.21 3.25 20.48
N ASP A 263 0.38 4.57 20.64
CA ASP A 263 1.56 5.30 20.14
C ASP A 263 2.68 5.38 21.21
N GLY A 264 2.62 4.51 22.22
CA GLY A 264 3.57 4.46 23.35
C GLY A 264 3.21 5.43 24.48
N ILE A 265 2.38 6.45 24.22
CA ILE A 265 1.95 7.45 25.21
C ILE A 265 0.42 7.44 25.35
N ARG A 266 -0.32 7.40 24.23
CA ARG A 266 -1.78 7.40 24.19
C ARG A 266 -2.31 6.06 23.70
N SER A 267 -3.15 5.47 24.53
CA SER A 267 -3.89 4.25 24.19
C SER A 267 -5.32 4.57 23.78
N ARG A 268 -5.83 3.84 22.78
CA ARG A 268 -7.17 3.98 22.21
C ARG A 268 -7.81 2.63 21.90
N SER A 269 -9.12 2.54 22.03
CA SER A 269 -9.90 1.35 21.72
C SER A 269 -11.17 1.72 20.94
N GLU A 270 -11.37 1.07 19.80
CA GLU A 270 -12.51 1.26 18.90
C GLU A 270 -13.32 -0.03 18.78
N VAL A 271 -14.64 0.02 18.99
CA VAL A 271 -15.52 -1.16 18.99
C VAL A 271 -16.38 -1.17 17.74
N VAL A 272 -16.22 -2.20 16.91
CA VAL A 272 -16.96 -2.38 15.67
C VAL A 272 -18.24 -3.16 15.93
N GLU A 273 -18.14 -4.30 16.63
CA GLU A 273 -19.27 -5.16 17.02
C GLU A 273 -19.15 -5.59 18.49
N GLY A 274 -20.27 -5.63 19.22
CA GLY A 274 -20.31 -6.09 20.62
C GLY A 274 -20.08 -4.96 21.63
N ARG A 275 -19.32 -5.26 22.70
CA ARG A 275 -19.05 -4.32 23.81
C ARG A 275 -17.70 -4.62 24.47
N VAL A 276 -16.91 -3.58 24.68
CA VAL A 276 -15.63 -3.61 25.41
C VAL A 276 -15.78 -2.88 26.74
N MET A 277 -15.23 -3.44 27.82
CA MET A 277 -14.96 -2.68 29.04
C MET A 277 -13.54 -2.14 28.96
N VAL A 278 -13.40 -0.81 28.91
CA VAL A 278 -12.10 -0.12 28.88
C VAL A 278 -11.85 0.54 30.24
N SER A 279 -10.72 0.24 30.88
CA SER A 279 -10.32 0.85 32.15
C SER A 279 -8.93 1.48 32.09
N GLY A 280 -8.73 2.53 32.89
CA GLY A 280 -7.48 3.31 32.99
C GLY A 280 -7.61 4.41 34.03
N GLY A 281 -6.52 4.77 34.72
CA GLY A 281 -6.50 5.86 35.72
C GLY A 281 -7.55 5.74 36.85
N GLY A 282 -7.93 4.52 37.21
CA GLY A 282 -8.97 4.22 38.21
C GLY A 282 -10.42 4.34 37.71
N ARG A 283 -10.64 4.69 36.44
CA ARG A 283 -11.96 4.77 35.80
C ARG A 283 -12.19 3.56 34.90
N SER A 284 -13.43 3.09 34.81
CA SER A 284 -13.87 2.07 33.85
C SER A 284 -15.07 2.59 33.05
N VAL A 285 -15.13 2.26 31.77
CA VAL A 285 -16.12 2.75 30.80
C VAL A 285 -16.53 1.60 29.88
N ALA A 286 -17.83 1.38 29.71
CA ALA A 286 -18.35 0.48 28.68
C ALA A 286 -18.37 1.20 27.33
N VAL A 287 -17.79 0.57 26.30
CA VAL A 287 -17.78 1.05 24.92
C VAL A 287 -18.62 0.07 24.09
N ASP A 288 -19.76 0.55 23.59
CA ASP A 288 -20.65 -0.18 22.69
C ASP A 288 -20.18 -0.12 21.23
N ALA A 289 -20.67 -1.05 20.41
CA ALA A 289 -20.48 -1.06 18.96
C ALA A 289 -20.72 0.31 18.30
N GLY A 290 -19.86 0.65 17.33
CA GLY A 290 -19.89 1.94 16.64
C GLY A 290 -19.35 3.11 17.47
N ARG A 291 -18.67 2.86 18.59
CA ARG A 291 -18.04 3.89 19.44
C ARG A 291 -16.58 3.56 19.74
N GLY A 292 -15.83 4.59 20.12
CA GLY A 292 -14.45 4.47 20.58
C GLY A 292 -14.16 5.32 21.80
N THR A 293 -13.06 5.02 22.48
CA THR A 293 -12.50 5.84 23.57
C THR A 293 -10.98 5.90 23.47
N ALA A 294 -10.41 7.00 23.91
CA ALA A 294 -8.97 7.18 24.09
C ALA A 294 -8.70 7.61 25.54
N LEU A 295 -7.48 7.39 26.01
CA LEU A 295 -7.03 7.96 27.27
C LEU A 295 -6.88 9.48 27.18
N ASP A 296 -7.34 10.16 28.23
CA ASP A 296 -6.98 11.55 28.51
C ASP A 296 -5.55 11.69 29.04
N ALA A 297 -5.07 12.93 29.14
CA ALA A 297 -3.77 13.25 29.70
C ALA A 297 -3.63 12.87 31.19
N ASP A 298 -4.73 12.62 31.91
CA ASP A 298 -4.75 12.07 33.27
C ASP A 298 -4.73 10.53 33.31
N GLY A 299 -4.62 9.87 32.15
CA GLY A 299 -4.61 8.42 32.01
C GLY A 299 -5.97 7.74 32.15
N ARG A 300 -7.09 8.50 32.18
CA ARG A 300 -8.44 7.92 32.27
C ARG A 300 -9.10 7.80 30.89
N PRO A 301 -9.93 6.76 30.64
CA PRO A 301 -10.74 6.68 29.44
C PRO A 301 -11.76 7.82 29.35
N ARG A 302 -11.86 8.43 28.16
CA ARG A 302 -12.93 9.37 27.81
C ARG A 302 -14.31 8.72 27.85
N THR A 303 -15.35 9.56 27.85
CA THR A 303 -16.71 9.10 27.53
C THR A 303 -16.74 8.62 26.07
N PRO A 304 -17.38 7.49 25.73
CA PRO A 304 -17.26 6.91 24.40
C PRO A 304 -17.91 7.80 23.34
N ILE A 305 -17.15 8.16 22.30
CA ILE A 305 -17.65 8.97 21.18
C ILE A 305 -17.97 8.10 19.97
N PRO A 306 -18.96 8.47 19.13
CA PRO A 306 -19.26 7.73 17.91
C PRO A 306 -18.05 7.65 16.98
N LEU A 307 -17.86 6.52 16.31
CA LEU A 307 -16.86 6.37 15.26
C LEU A 307 -17.30 7.15 14.01
N LEU A 308 -16.33 7.72 13.27
CA LEU A 308 -16.60 8.39 12.01
C LEU A 308 -17.21 7.42 10.98
N ALA A 309 -18.08 7.95 10.14
CA ALA A 309 -18.71 7.22 9.04
C ALA A 309 -17.67 6.64 8.07
N ALA A 310 -18.04 5.53 7.43
CA ALA A 310 -17.26 4.93 6.36
C ALA A 310 -17.16 5.93 5.17
N PRO A 311 -15.96 6.14 4.59
CA PRO A 311 -15.81 6.95 3.37
C PRO A 311 -16.62 6.39 2.18
N ASP A 312 -17.07 7.26 1.28
CA ASP A 312 -17.70 6.81 0.04
C ASP A 312 -16.65 6.38 -0.99
N LEU A 313 -16.74 5.13 -1.45
CA LEU A 313 -15.88 4.51 -2.47
C LEU A 313 -16.62 4.24 -3.78
N SER A 314 -17.85 4.73 -3.95
CA SER A 314 -18.70 4.48 -5.13
C SER A 314 -18.05 4.88 -6.46
N ALA A 315 -17.19 5.90 -6.44
CA ALA A 315 -16.44 6.42 -7.59
C ALA A 315 -15.04 5.81 -7.77
N TRP A 316 -14.65 4.80 -6.99
CA TRP A 316 -13.30 4.20 -7.11
C TRP A 316 -13.11 3.37 -8.39
N PRO A 317 -11.87 3.33 -8.93
CA PRO A 317 -11.55 2.52 -10.09
C PRO A 317 -11.74 1.03 -9.75
N ARG A 318 -12.46 0.31 -10.62
CA ARG A 318 -12.60 -1.16 -10.52
C ARG A 318 -11.35 -1.89 -11.02
N GLU A 319 -10.55 -1.22 -11.85
CA GLU A 319 -9.35 -1.77 -12.46
C GLU A 319 -8.22 -0.73 -12.41
N ILE A 320 -7.01 -1.18 -12.06
CA ILE A 320 -5.80 -0.37 -11.94
C ILE A 320 -4.75 -0.94 -12.89
N MET A 321 -4.61 -0.25 -14.02
CA MET A 321 -3.71 -0.62 -15.12
C MET A 321 -2.31 0.01 -15.01
N ARG A 322 -2.03 0.83 -13.99
CA ARG A 322 -0.71 1.47 -13.79
C ARG A 322 -0.39 1.58 -12.31
N MET A 323 0.88 1.34 -11.97
CA MET A 323 1.40 1.48 -10.61
C MET A 323 2.56 2.50 -10.56
N PRO A 324 2.66 3.31 -9.49
CA PRO A 324 1.66 3.50 -8.44
C PRO A 324 0.39 4.18 -8.98
N ALA A 325 -0.74 4.01 -8.30
CA ALA A 325 -2.00 4.68 -8.61
C ALA A 325 -2.33 5.76 -7.56
N ASP A 326 -2.89 6.90 -8.00
CA ASP A 326 -3.47 7.90 -7.11
C ASP A 326 -4.97 7.58 -6.88
N LEU A 327 -5.32 7.19 -5.66
CA LEU A 327 -6.72 7.03 -5.23
C LEU A 327 -7.21 8.33 -4.57
N GLN A 328 -8.46 8.70 -4.83
CA GLN A 328 -9.11 9.90 -4.29
C GLN A 328 -10.53 9.56 -3.83
N TRP A 329 -11.07 10.30 -2.86
CA TRP A 329 -12.43 10.10 -2.32
C TRP A 329 -12.98 11.42 -1.75
N THR A 330 -14.27 11.44 -1.43
CA THR A 330 -14.88 12.58 -0.73
C THR A 330 -14.49 12.58 0.75
N GLY A 331 -14.03 13.73 1.25
CA GLY A 331 -13.62 13.87 2.65
C GLY A 331 -14.78 13.65 3.63
N VAL A 332 -14.54 12.87 4.68
CA VAL A 332 -15.50 12.61 5.76
C VAL A 332 -15.44 13.75 6.79
N PRO A 333 -16.57 14.39 7.15
CA PRO A 333 -16.59 15.45 8.16
C PRO A 333 -16.00 15.00 9.50
N GLY A 334 -15.11 15.80 10.08
CA GLY A 334 -14.42 15.49 11.34
C GLY A 334 -13.19 14.58 11.21
N ALA A 335 -12.87 14.09 10.01
CA ALA A 335 -11.63 13.37 9.75
C ALA A 335 -10.43 14.34 9.69
N VAL A 336 -9.32 13.95 10.31
CA VAL A 336 -8.01 14.63 10.22
C VAL A 336 -6.97 13.81 9.45
N ALA A 337 -7.28 12.53 9.20
CA ALA A 337 -6.49 11.60 8.41
C ALA A 337 -7.37 10.43 7.95
N TYR A 338 -6.82 9.56 7.09
CA TYR A 338 -7.41 8.31 6.64
C TYR A 338 -6.38 7.19 6.73
N ARG A 339 -6.82 5.96 7.02
CA ARG A 339 -6.01 4.76 6.83
C ARG A 339 -6.51 3.99 5.61
N LEU A 340 -5.58 3.75 4.68
CA LEU A 340 -5.74 2.89 3.52
C LEU A 340 -5.05 1.55 3.80
N GLN A 341 -5.75 0.44 3.61
CA GLN A 341 -5.22 -0.92 3.75
C GLN A 341 -5.58 -1.76 2.52
N ALA A 342 -4.65 -2.57 2.02
CA ALA A 342 -4.84 -3.46 0.87
C ALA A 342 -4.44 -4.90 1.22
N SER A 343 -5.13 -5.89 0.64
CA SER A 343 -4.87 -7.31 0.84
C SER A 343 -5.20 -8.13 -0.41
N ALA A 344 -4.56 -9.29 -0.54
CA ALA A 344 -4.98 -10.35 -1.46
C ALA A 344 -6.13 -11.22 -0.90
N HIS A 345 -6.58 -10.96 0.34
CA HIS A 345 -7.60 -11.72 1.05
C HIS A 345 -8.76 -10.81 1.49
N ASP A 346 -9.99 -11.29 1.35
CA ASP A 346 -11.24 -10.60 1.73
C ASP A 346 -11.37 -10.38 3.25
N ASP A 347 -10.88 -11.34 4.04
CA ASP A 347 -10.72 -11.25 5.49
C ASP A 347 -9.57 -10.33 5.95
N PHE A 348 -8.80 -9.78 5.02
CA PHE A 348 -7.59 -8.99 5.27
C PHE A 348 -6.54 -9.69 6.16
N ARG A 349 -6.46 -11.04 6.22
CA ARG A 349 -5.53 -11.79 7.10
C ARG A 349 -4.05 -11.42 6.94
N THR A 350 -3.66 -10.89 5.79
CA THR A 350 -2.38 -10.21 5.53
C THR A 350 -2.65 -8.84 4.93
N LEU A 351 -1.69 -7.93 5.03
CA LEU A 351 -1.74 -6.62 4.42
C LEU A 351 -0.57 -6.45 3.44
N LEU A 352 -0.89 -6.09 2.20
CA LEU A 352 0.08 -5.69 1.16
C LEU A 352 0.46 -4.21 1.29
N GLN A 353 -0.45 -3.39 1.81
CA GLN A 353 -0.24 -1.99 2.14
C GLN A 353 -1.04 -1.66 3.41
N ASP A 354 -0.46 -0.86 4.31
CA ASP A 354 -1.13 -0.24 5.45
C ASP A 354 -0.53 1.16 5.68
N SER A 355 -1.21 2.20 5.21
CA SER A 355 -0.70 3.58 5.20
C SER A 355 -1.71 4.57 5.75
N VAL A 356 -1.21 5.59 6.46
CA VAL A 356 -2.01 6.73 6.91
C VAL A 356 -1.68 7.95 6.06
N VAL A 357 -2.70 8.67 5.62
CA VAL A 357 -2.61 9.93 4.85
C VAL A 357 -3.43 11.01 5.53
N ALA A 358 -3.03 12.29 5.42
CA ALA A 358 -3.80 13.40 5.98
C ALA A 358 -5.02 13.74 5.11
N ASP A 359 -4.79 13.85 3.80
CA ASP A 359 -5.78 14.31 2.82
C ASP A 359 -6.70 13.18 2.32
N ALA A 360 -7.78 13.55 1.64
CA ALA A 360 -8.71 12.63 0.99
C ALA A 360 -8.15 12.02 -0.34
N ARG A 361 -6.85 11.73 -0.35
CA ARG A 361 -6.12 11.08 -1.45
C ARG A 361 -4.97 10.23 -0.91
N ALA A 362 -4.66 9.13 -1.59
CA ALA A 362 -3.54 8.26 -1.24
C ALA A 362 -2.87 7.65 -2.47
N ARG A 363 -1.56 7.44 -2.36
CA ARG A 363 -0.79 6.61 -3.29
C ARG A 363 -1.02 5.13 -2.95
N PHE A 364 -1.55 4.38 -3.91
CA PHE A 364 -1.70 2.94 -3.88
C PHE A 364 -0.50 2.32 -4.60
N ASP A 365 0.31 1.55 -3.87
CA ASP A 365 1.62 1.07 -4.32
C ASP A 365 1.82 -0.36 -3.83
N VAL A 366 1.12 -1.29 -4.49
CA VAL A 366 1.12 -2.72 -4.16
C VAL A 366 1.93 -3.50 -5.20
N ARG A 367 2.73 -4.46 -4.75
CA ARG A 367 3.50 -5.36 -5.60
C ARG A 367 2.77 -6.68 -5.82
N SER A 368 1.51 -6.59 -6.23
CA SER A 368 0.66 -7.74 -6.55
C SER A 368 -0.28 -7.40 -7.70
N GLU A 369 -0.34 -8.29 -8.67
CA GLU A 369 -1.38 -8.29 -9.71
C GLU A 369 -2.64 -9.04 -9.22
N GLY A 370 -3.71 -9.00 -10.00
CA GLY A 370 -4.95 -9.74 -9.76
C GLY A 370 -5.95 -9.01 -8.89
N LEU A 371 -6.92 -9.76 -8.35
CA LEU A 371 -8.02 -9.21 -7.56
C LEU A 371 -7.54 -8.89 -6.13
N LEU A 372 -7.64 -7.63 -5.72
CA LEU A 372 -7.26 -7.17 -4.40
C LEU A 372 -8.44 -6.55 -3.64
N HIS A 373 -8.46 -6.78 -2.34
CA HIS A 373 -9.40 -6.19 -1.40
C HIS A 373 -8.77 -4.96 -0.76
N VAL A 374 -9.46 -3.83 -0.83
CA VAL A 374 -8.99 -2.55 -0.30
C VAL A 374 -10.01 -2.03 0.70
N ARG A 375 -9.53 -1.53 1.84
CA ARG A 375 -10.37 -0.82 2.81
C ARG A 375 -9.81 0.56 3.13
N LEU A 376 -10.71 1.49 3.37
CA LEU A 376 -10.42 2.86 3.75
C LEU A 376 -11.25 3.22 4.98
N ARG A 377 -10.64 3.90 5.95
CA ARG A 377 -11.36 4.47 7.09
C ARG A 377 -10.84 5.84 7.47
N ALA A 378 -11.76 6.73 7.84
CA ALA A 378 -11.45 8.04 8.40
C ALA A 378 -10.82 7.90 9.80
N ILE A 379 -10.07 8.91 10.24
CA ILE A 379 -9.46 8.99 11.57
C ILE A 379 -9.79 10.37 12.16
N ASP A 380 -10.30 10.40 13.39
CA ASP A 380 -10.69 11.64 14.07
C ASP A 380 -9.53 12.36 14.77
N ALA A 381 -9.80 13.55 15.32
CA ALA A 381 -8.80 14.36 16.04
C ALA A 381 -8.23 13.70 17.33
N HIS A 382 -8.84 12.62 17.83
CA HIS A 382 -8.34 11.82 18.96
C HIS A 382 -7.52 10.60 18.48
N GLY A 383 -7.43 10.39 17.17
CA GLY A 383 -6.78 9.24 16.55
C GLY A 383 -7.64 7.98 16.51
N LEU A 384 -8.94 8.08 16.82
CA LEU A 384 -9.89 6.96 16.71
C LEU A 384 -10.22 6.73 15.23
N GLU A 385 -10.15 5.47 14.82
CA GLU A 385 -10.42 5.10 13.44
C GLU A 385 -11.91 4.75 13.22
N GLY A 386 -12.49 5.20 12.12
CA GLY A 386 -13.91 5.06 11.78
C GLY A 386 -14.34 3.64 11.38
N PHE A 387 -15.53 3.54 10.80
CA PHE A 387 -15.96 2.33 10.11
C PHE A 387 -15.11 2.07 8.83
N ASP A 388 -14.87 0.80 8.52
CA ASP A 388 -14.20 0.39 7.28
C ASP A 388 -15.19 0.56 6.11
N ALA A 389 -14.82 1.32 5.08
CA ALA A 389 -15.38 1.21 3.74
C ALA A 389 -14.52 0.21 2.95
N SER A 390 -15.13 -0.71 2.21
CA SER A 390 -14.42 -1.74 1.45
C SER A 390 -14.74 -1.69 -0.04
N ALA A 391 -13.73 -1.92 -0.86
CA ALA A 391 -13.83 -2.04 -2.31
C ALA A 391 -12.93 -3.20 -2.80
N THR A 392 -13.22 -3.67 -4.01
CA THR A 392 -12.39 -4.67 -4.70
C THR A 392 -11.87 -4.04 -5.98
N VAL A 393 -10.56 -4.17 -6.23
CA VAL A 393 -9.88 -3.62 -7.42
C VAL A 393 -9.12 -4.72 -8.13
N HIS A 394 -9.17 -4.75 -9.46
CA HIS A 394 -8.34 -5.63 -10.28
C HIS A 394 -7.04 -4.90 -10.65
N VAL A 395 -5.89 -5.39 -10.22
CA VAL A 395 -4.58 -4.86 -10.65
C VAL A 395 -4.09 -5.63 -11.87
N ALA A 396 -3.87 -4.91 -12.97
CA ALA A 396 -3.35 -5.42 -14.22
C ALA A 396 -2.32 -4.42 -14.78
N ALA A 397 -1.29 -4.15 -13.98
CA ALA A 397 -0.25 -3.16 -14.26
C ALA A 397 1.01 -3.78 -14.90
N GLN A 398 1.13 -5.11 -14.90
CA GLN A 398 2.27 -5.84 -15.49
C GLN A 398 1.87 -6.75 -16.66
N PRO A 399 2.74 -6.92 -17.68
CA PRO A 399 4.00 -6.21 -17.89
C PRO A 399 3.81 -4.72 -18.20
N ALA A 400 4.64 -3.86 -17.62
CA ALA A 400 4.60 -2.41 -17.87
C ALA A 400 4.66 -2.07 -19.38
N PRO A 401 3.97 -1.01 -19.85
CA PRO A 401 3.92 -0.68 -21.26
C PRO A 401 5.27 -0.13 -21.73
N PRO A 402 5.74 -0.46 -22.96
CA PRO A 402 6.95 0.13 -23.52
C PRO A 402 6.83 1.64 -23.71
N PHE A 403 7.93 2.37 -23.61
CA PHE A 403 7.96 3.78 -23.98
C PHE A 403 7.99 3.94 -25.50
N ALA A 404 7.07 4.72 -26.03
CA ALA A 404 7.09 5.12 -27.43
C ALA A 404 8.31 6.00 -27.74
N ILE A 405 8.99 5.73 -28.86
CA ILE A 405 10.17 6.46 -29.33
C ILE A 405 9.82 7.29 -30.57
N ALA A 406 9.11 6.71 -31.55
CA ALA A 406 8.73 7.41 -32.77
C ALA A 406 7.48 6.76 -33.41
N PRO A 407 6.56 7.54 -34.02
CA PRO A 407 6.43 8.99 -33.89
C PRO A 407 6.12 9.41 -32.44
N THR A 408 6.71 10.52 -31.99
CA THR A 408 6.45 11.09 -30.64
C THR A 408 5.07 11.74 -30.57
N ASP A 409 4.54 11.99 -29.37
CA ASP A 409 3.30 12.78 -29.23
C ASP A 409 3.44 14.17 -29.87
N ARG A 410 2.44 14.54 -30.65
CA ARG A 410 2.37 15.72 -31.53
C ARG A 410 3.53 15.85 -32.53
N GLY A 411 4.22 14.75 -32.82
CA GLY A 411 5.28 14.68 -33.83
C GLY A 411 4.75 14.51 -35.26
N ASP A 412 5.69 14.29 -36.18
CA ASP A 412 5.43 14.00 -37.58
C ASP A 412 5.97 12.62 -37.97
N ALA A 413 5.37 12.04 -39.02
CA ALA A 413 5.94 10.92 -39.77
C ALA A 413 5.88 11.22 -41.28
N ALA A 414 6.88 10.77 -42.03
CA ALA A 414 6.95 10.98 -43.48
C ALA A 414 6.57 9.72 -44.27
N GLY A 415 5.84 9.92 -45.37
CA GLY A 415 5.45 8.85 -46.29
C GLY A 415 4.25 8.04 -45.83
N PRO A 416 3.63 7.24 -46.71
CA PRO A 416 2.35 6.58 -46.45
C PRO A 416 2.44 5.42 -45.45
N ARG A 417 3.65 4.94 -45.10
CA ARG A 417 3.88 3.79 -44.20
C ARG A 417 4.75 4.21 -43.01
N PRO A 418 4.18 4.82 -41.96
CA PRO A 418 4.95 5.26 -40.80
C PRO A 418 5.60 4.07 -40.09
N ARG A 419 6.81 4.28 -39.56
CA ARG A 419 7.53 3.32 -38.70
C ARG A 419 7.26 3.67 -37.25
N LEU A 420 6.56 2.78 -36.56
CA LEU A 420 6.32 2.86 -35.12
C LEU A 420 7.51 2.20 -34.41
N ARG A 421 8.07 2.83 -33.37
CA ARG A 421 9.25 2.38 -32.64
C ARG A 421 9.09 2.64 -31.15
N TRP A 422 9.54 1.71 -30.32
CA TRP A 422 9.44 1.79 -28.86
C TRP A 422 10.68 1.18 -28.18
N THR A 423 10.80 1.33 -26.87
CA THR A 423 11.87 0.71 -26.07
C THR A 423 11.72 -0.81 -26.05
N ALA A 424 12.81 -1.55 -26.24
CA ALA A 424 12.81 -2.99 -25.93
C ALA A 424 12.69 -3.22 -24.42
N ALA A 425 12.04 -4.30 -24.02
CA ALA A 425 12.07 -4.83 -22.66
C ALA A 425 13.10 -5.96 -22.57
N ASP A 426 13.91 -5.97 -21.50
CA ASP A 426 15.03 -6.91 -21.33
C ASP A 426 14.60 -8.33 -20.87
N ALA A 427 13.30 -8.56 -20.66
CA ALA A 427 12.79 -9.84 -20.17
C ALA A 427 12.62 -10.86 -21.32
N ALA A 428 13.13 -12.08 -21.11
CA ALA A 428 13.04 -13.16 -22.07
C ALA A 428 11.58 -13.52 -22.41
N GLY A 429 11.32 -13.78 -23.70
CA GLY A 429 9.99 -14.18 -24.19
C GLY A 429 9.02 -13.03 -24.47
N MET A 430 9.32 -11.80 -24.01
CA MET A 430 8.50 -10.60 -24.25
C MET A 430 8.14 -10.43 -25.72
N ARG A 431 6.88 -10.06 -25.96
CA ARG A 431 6.36 -9.64 -27.25
C ARG A 431 5.56 -8.34 -27.09
N TYR A 432 5.26 -7.71 -28.21
CA TYR A 432 4.54 -6.44 -28.23
C TYR A 432 3.29 -6.54 -29.07
N ARG A 433 2.32 -5.71 -28.69
CA ARG A 433 1.12 -5.42 -29.45
C ARG A 433 1.06 -3.92 -29.75
N VAL A 434 0.55 -3.56 -30.91
CA VAL A 434 0.47 -2.18 -31.41
C VAL A 434 -0.90 -1.95 -32.00
N GLN A 435 -1.49 -0.80 -31.68
CA GLN A 435 -2.67 -0.29 -32.38
C GLN A 435 -2.37 1.09 -32.96
N LEU A 436 -2.86 1.35 -34.17
CA LEU A 436 -2.89 2.68 -34.80
C LEU A 436 -4.31 2.97 -35.28
N ASP A 437 -4.73 4.21 -35.10
CA ASP A 437 -6.09 4.67 -35.33
C ASP A 437 -6.10 6.12 -35.84
N ALA A 438 -7.19 6.56 -36.48
CA ALA A 438 -7.35 7.91 -37.00
C ALA A 438 -7.87 8.90 -35.94
N ASP A 439 -8.85 8.51 -35.11
CA ASP A 439 -9.44 9.38 -34.09
C ASP A 439 -8.78 9.22 -32.69
N GLY A 440 -8.12 8.09 -32.45
CA GLY A 440 -7.42 7.77 -31.21
C GLY A 440 -8.34 7.29 -30.09
N THR A 441 -9.54 6.82 -30.43
CA THR A 441 -10.43 6.10 -29.51
C THR A 441 -10.05 4.62 -29.40
N PHE A 442 -9.44 4.05 -30.44
CA PHE A 442 -9.04 2.65 -30.58
C PHE A 442 -10.20 1.66 -30.46
N ASN A 443 -11.43 2.09 -30.75
CA ASN A 443 -12.61 1.21 -30.79
C ASN A 443 -12.63 0.32 -32.04
N ALA A 444 -12.08 0.81 -33.16
CA ALA A 444 -11.95 0.10 -34.42
C ALA A 444 -10.64 0.53 -35.10
N PRO A 445 -9.47 0.12 -34.56
CA PRO A 445 -8.17 0.62 -35.01
C PRO A 445 -7.89 0.21 -36.47
N LEU A 446 -7.30 1.13 -37.24
CA LEU A 446 -6.86 0.90 -38.62
C LEU A 446 -5.76 -0.18 -38.73
N VAL A 447 -4.97 -0.32 -37.67
CA VAL A 447 -3.95 -1.37 -37.53
C VAL A 447 -4.09 -1.97 -36.14
N GLU A 448 -4.19 -3.29 -36.08
CA GLU A 448 -4.01 -4.05 -34.85
C GLU A 448 -2.99 -5.18 -35.12
N ALA A 449 -1.85 -5.12 -34.44
CA ALA A 449 -0.76 -6.08 -34.55
C ALA A 449 -0.43 -6.65 -33.17
N SER A 450 -0.16 -7.96 -33.11
CA SER A 450 0.21 -8.69 -31.89
C SER A 450 1.45 -9.56 -32.14
N ASP A 451 1.99 -10.15 -31.07
CA ASP A 451 3.11 -11.09 -31.08
C ASP A 451 4.39 -10.58 -31.76
N LEU A 452 4.55 -9.25 -31.80
CA LEU A 452 5.71 -8.60 -32.38
C LEU A 452 6.94 -8.86 -31.51
N ARG A 453 8.01 -9.40 -32.10
CA ARG A 453 9.28 -9.68 -31.41
C ARG A 453 10.30 -8.54 -31.52
N ARG A 454 10.14 -7.66 -32.51
CA ARG A 454 10.97 -6.46 -32.69
C ARG A 454 10.33 -5.30 -31.94
N ASN A 455 11.14 -4.35 -31.48
CA ASN A 455 10.68 -3.12 -30.84
C ASN A 455 10.28 -2.02 -31.85
N GLU A 456 9.82 -2.45 -33.02
CA GLU A 456 9.43 -1.60 -34.13
C GLU A 456 8.42 -2.32 -35.04
N TYR A 457 7.60 -1.53 -35.74
CA TYR A 457 6.58 -2.00 -36.67
C TYR A 457 6.41 -0.99 -37.81
N ARG A 458 6.52 -1.47 -39.05
CA ARG A 458 6.16 -0.70 -40.25
C ARG A 458 4.68 -0.95 -40.54
N VAL A 459 3.89 0.11 -40.66
CA VAL A 459 2.50 -0.04 -41.13
C VAL A 459 2.49 -0.65 -42.54
N PRO A 460 1.78 -1.76 -42.78
CA PRO A 460 1.89 -2.51 -44.03
C PRO A 460 1.11 -1.88 -45.19
N ALA A 461 0.03 -1.15 -44.91
CA ALA A 461 -0.82 -0.48 -45.88
C ALA A 461 -0.48 1.01 -46.01
N ASP A 462 -0.73 1.58 -47.18
CA ASP A 462 -0.57 3.02 -47.41
C ASP A 462 -1.69 3.79 -46.69
N LEU A 463 -1.31 4.71 -45.81
CA LEU A 463 -2.20 5.63 -45.13
C LEU A 463 -2.18 7.01 -45.83
N PRO A 464 -3.34 7.67 -46.01
CA PRO A 464 -3.38 9.02 -46.54
C PRO A 464 -2.76 10.03 -45.54
N PRO A 465 -2.21 11.16 -46.02
CA PRO A 465 -1.75 12.24 -45.14
C PRO A 465 -2.88 12.73 -44.21
N GLY A 466 -2.58 12.89 -42.93
CA GLY A 466 -3.60 13.18 -41.91
C GLY A 466 -3.09 13.02 -40.48
N GLY A 467 -3.98 13.26 -39.51
CA GLY A 467 -3.71 12.99 -38.10
C GLY A 467 -3.98 11.54 -37.74
N TYR A 468 -3.12 10.95 -36.92
CA TYR A 468 -3.25 9.58 -36.40
C TYR A 468 -2.86 9.52 -34.93
N ALA A 469 -3.29 8.47 -34.25
CA ALA A 469 -2.82 8.11 -32.91
C ALA A 469 -2.36 6.66 -32.89
N TRP A 470 -1.30 6.36 -32.14
CA TRP A 470 -0.83 4.99 -31.94
C TRP A 470 -0.50 4.70 -30.48
N ARG A 471 -0.58 3.43 -30.09
CA ARG A 471 -0.23 2.94 -28.76
C ARG A 471 0.41 1.56 -28.82
N VAL A 472 1.26 1.26 -27.84
CA VAL A 472 1.99 -0.02 -27.73
C VAL A 472 1.73 -0.65 -26.36
N GLY A 473 1.62 -1.97 -26.31
CA GLY A 473 1.49 -2.75 -25.08
C GLY A 473 2.48 -3.92 -25.09
N ALA A 474 2.90 -4.36 -23.91
CA ALA A 474 3.72 -5.56 -23.76
C ALA A 474 2.86 -6.82 -23.54
N ILE A 475 3.42 -7.97 -23.90
CA ILE A 475 2.92 -9.31 -23.63
C ILE A 475 4.10 -10.09 -23.05
N ASP A 476 3.93 -10.69 -21.87
CA ASP A 476 5.02 -11.42 -21.23
C ASP A 476 5.21 -12.85 -21.77
N GLY A 477 6.20 -13.56 -21.24
CA GLY A 477 6.52 -14.94 -21.65
C GLY A 477 5.38 -15.94 -21.42
N ASP A 478 4.50 -15.66 -20.45
CA ASP A 478 3.33 -16.48 -20.11
C ASP A 478 2.07 -16.08 -20.91
N GLY A 479 2.19 -15.08 -21.80
CA GLY A 479 1.09 -14.57 -22.61
C GLY A 479 0.18 -13.57 -21.89
N ARG A 480 0.57 -13.04 -20.72
CA ARG A 480 -0.22 -12.01 -20.03
C ARG A 480 -0.06 -10.67 -20.72
N HIS A 481 -1.18 -10.02 -21.00
CA HIS A 481 -1.23 -8.73 -21.68
C HIS A 481 -1.11 -7.59 -20.67
N GLY A 482 -0.06 -6.79 -20.80
CA GLY A 482 0.11 -5.56 -20.04
C GLY A 482 -0.82 -4.45 -20.52
N PRO A 483 -0.94 -3.35 -19.75
CA PRO A 483 -1.68 -2.16 -20.18
C PRO A 483 -1.12 -1.57 -21.47
N TRP A 484 -1.91 -0.70 -22.10
CA TRP A 484 -1.43 0.12 -23.21
C TRP A 484 -0.63 1.34 -22.70
N SER A 485 0.36 1.75 -23.50
CA SER A 485 1.01 3.05 -23.39
C SER A 485 0.00 4.18 -23.51
N ASP A 486 0.42 5.40 -23.17
CA ASP A 486 -0.31 6.58 -23.60
C ASP A 486 -0.37 6.65 -25.13
N ALA A 487 -1.47 7.19 -25.64
CA ALA A 487 -1.69 7.33 -27.07
C ALA A 487 -0.86 8.48 -27.63
N MET A 488 0.11 8.17 -28.48
CA MET A 488 0.95 9.15 -29.16
C MET A 488 0.22 9.65 -30.40
N ARG A 489 -0.15 10.93 -30.42
CA ARG A 489 -0.76 11.56 -31.60
C ARG A 489 0.33 12.04 -32.54
N PHE A 490 0.17 11.93 -33.86
CA PHE A 490 1.14 12.44 -34.83
C PHE A 490 0.49 12.82 -36.15
N THR A 491 1.18 13.62 -36.95
CA THR A 491 0.76 13.97 -38.32
C THR A 491 1.54 13.13 -39.33
N LEU A 492 0.83 12.36 -40.14
CA LEU A 492 1.40 11.72 -41.32
C LEU A 492 1.46 12.76 -42.45
N ARG A 493 2.67 13.14 -42.84
CA ARG A 493 2.90 14.02 -43.98
C ARG A 493 3.00 13.22 -45.29
N PRO A 494 2.68 13.82 -46.44
CA PRO A 494 3.00 13.23 -47.73
C PRO A 494 4.48 12.79 -47.77
N PRO A 495 4.82 11.72 -48.51
CA PRO A 495 6.22 11.40 -48.74
C PRO A 495 6.92 12.62 -49.34
N GLY A 496 8.04 13.03 -48.74
CA GLY A 496 8.91 14.02 -49.35
C GLY A 496 9.51 13.47 -50.65
N GLU A 497 9.96 14.35 -51.53
CA GLU A 497 10.86 13.94 -52.60
C GLU A 497 12.11 13.30 -51.98
N GLY A 498 12.63 12.24 -52.62
CA GLY A 498 13.88 11.62 -52.19
C GLY A 498 15.07 12.58 -52.30
N PRO A 499 16.27 12.16 -51.88
CA PRO A 499 17.42 13.06 -51.83
C PRO A 499 17.73 13.68 -53.20
N GLY A 500 17.81 15.00 -53.25
CA GLY A 500 18.40 15.71 -54.38
C GLY A 500 19.87 15.31 -54.54
N VAL A 501 20.32 15.22 -55.79
CA VAL A 501 21.68 14.78 -56.14
C VAL A 501 22.50 15.95 -56.69
N ASP A 502 23.64 16.20 -56.07
CA ASP A 502 24.65 17.13 -56.55
C ASP A 502 25.74 16.36 -57.30
N ALA A 503 26.11 16.81 -58.49
CA ALA A 503 27.04 16.08 -59.37
C ALA A 503 28.07 17.01 -60.02
N GLU A 504 29.35 16.76 -59.73
CA GLU A 504 30.48 17.57 -60.21
C GLU A 504 31.51 16.69 -60.94
N THR A 505 32.10 17.20 -62.02
CA THR A 505 33.14 16.48 -62.76
C THR A 505 34.53 17.04 -62.44
N ALA A 506 35.37 16.24 -61.80
CA ALA A 506 36.77 16.55 -61.52
C ALA A 506 37.67 15.42 -62.07
N ASP A 507 38.75 15.78 -62.77
CA ASP A 507 39.77 14.85 -63.28
C ASP A 507 39.24 13.60 -64.02
N GLY A 508 38.16 13.77 -64.79
CA GLY A 508 37.52 12.69 -65.55
C GLY A 508 36.68 11.70 -64.73
N THR A 509 36.46 11.99 -63.45
CA THR A 509 35.54 11.28 -62.57
C THR A 509 34.32 12.17 -62.27
N LEU A 510 33.12 11.61 -62.43
CA LEU A 510 31.90 12.27 -61.98
C LEU A 510 31.69 11.93 -60.50
N GLN A 511 31.87 12.92 -59.63
CA GLN A 511 31.61 12.82 -58.20
C GLN A 511 30.15 13.16 -57.95
N VAL A 512 29.42 12.23 -57.35
CA VAL A 512 27.98 12.35 -57.11
C VAL A 512 27.71 12.25 -55.62
N ARG A 513 26.95 13.20 -55.07
CA ARG A 513 26.69 13.34 -53.63
C ARG A 513 25.22 13.66 -53.41
N TRP A 514 24.69 13.33 -52.23
CA TRP A 514 23.35 13.75 -51.82
C TRP A 514 23.32 13.99 -50.31
N ARG A 515 22.27 14.66 -49.84
CA ARG A 515 22.07 14.84 -48.40
C ARG A 515 21.82 13.47 -47.73
N ALA A 516 22.59 13.18 -46.69
CA ALA A 516 22.35 12.01 -45.85
C ALA A 516 20.99 12.14 -45.11
N GLY A 517 20.25 11.04 -45.06
CA GLY A 517 19.03 10.89 -44.27
C GLY A 517 19.30 10.34 -42.86
N ASP A 518 18.39 9.52 -42.36
CA ASP A 518 18.44 8.99 -41.00
C ASP A 518 19.55 7.95 -40.79
N ALA A 519 20.05 7.85 -39.56
CA ALA A 519 21.11 6.92 -39.21
C ALA A 519 20.72 5.45 -39.48
N GLY A 520 21.55 4.75 -40.27
CA GLY A 520 21.29 3.37 -40.70
C GLY A 520 20.40 3.23 -41.94
N GLN A 521 20.03 4.33 -42.60
CA GLN A 521 19.54 4.27 -43.98
C GLN A 521 20.69 3.95 -44.95
N ARG A 522 20.35 3.22 -46.00
CA ARG A 522 21.18 3.02 -47.19
C ARG A 522 20.58 3.78 -48.37
N TYR A 523 21.29 3.84 -49.48
CA TYR A 523 20.85 4.57 -50.66
C TYR A 523 20.86 3.67 -51.88
N ARG A 524 19.77 3.66 -52.64
CA ARG A 524 19.72 2.99 -53.93
C ARG A 524 19.91 4.02 -55.04
N PHE A 525 21.09 4.01 -55.64
CA PHE A 525 21.51 4.93 -56.69
C PHE A 525 21.27 4.32 -58.06
N GLN A 526 20.66 5.07 -58.97
CA GLN A 526 20.48 4.67 -60.36
C GLN A 526 21.07 5.70 -61.33
N LEU A 527 21.78 5.20 -62.35
CA LEU A 527 22.35 5.97 -63.45
C LEU A 527 21.81 5.46 -64.79
N SER A 528 21.37 6.35 -65.68
CA SER A 528 20.85 6.02 -67.01
C SER A 528 21.34 6.99 -68.08
N ARG A 529 21.24 6.57 -69.35
CA ARG A 529 21.33 7.45 -70.53
C ARG A 529 20.00 8.10 -70.92
N ASP A 530 18.91 7.67 -70.29
CA ASP A 530 17.54 8.08 -70.58
C ASP A 530 16.89 8.75 -69.36
N ALA A 531 16.20 9.86 -69.58
CA ALA A 531 15.49 10.61 -68.56
C ALA A 531 14.36 9.80 -67.89
N SER A 532 13.79 8.83 -68.60
CA SER A 532 12.74 7.96 -68.06
C SER A 532 13.28 6.87 -67.11
N PHE A 533 14.59 6.61 -67.13
CA PHE A 533 15.24 5.45 -66.52
C PHE A 533 14.72 4.08 -67.00
N ALA A 534 14.11 3.99 -68.19
CA ALA A 534 13.75 2.70 -68.79
C ALA A 534 14.96 1.79 -69.05
N HIS A 535 16.15 2.38 -69.27
CA HIS A 535 17.40 1.66 -69.50
C HIS A 535 18.45 2.07 -68.47
N VAL A 536 18.41 1.46 -67.29
CA VAL A 536 19.37 1.71 -66.20
C VAL A 536 20.73 1.07 -66.52
N VAL A 537 21.80 1.86 -66.40
CA VAL A 537 23.19 1.45 -66.69
C VAL A 537 23.95 1.08 -65.41
N ARG A 538 23.60 1.67 -64.27
CA ARG A 538 24.01 1.25 -62.91
C ARG A 538 22.81 1.33 -61.97
N ASP A 539 22.62 0.30 -61.15
CA ASP A 539 21.68 0.27 -60.02
C ASP A 539 22.45 -0.33 -58.83
N GLU A 540 22.79 0.51 -57.85
CA GLU A 540 23.73 0.16 -56.79
C GLU A 540 23.15 0.53 -55.42
N MET A 541 23.34 -0.36 -54.43
CA MET A 541 23.01 -0.11 -53.03
C MET A 541 24.27 0.36 -52.31
N LEU A 542 24.19 1.51 -51.65
CA LEU A 542 25.32 2.22 -51.06
C LEU A 542 25.03 2.51 -49.59
N ASP A 543 26.03 2.31 -48.73
CA ASP A 543 25.96 2.69 -47.32
C ASP A 543 26.34 4.18 -47.11
N ASP A 544 27.17 4.73 -48.00
CA ASP A 544 27.59 6.14 -48.01
C ASP A 544 26.63 7.04 -48.82
N ASN A 545 26.62 8.34 -48.51
CA ASN A 545 25.82 9.35 -49.22
C ASN A 545 26.51 9.97 -50.46
N SER A 546 27.44 9.23 -51.08
CA SER A 546 28.12 9.63 -52.32
C SER A 546 28.66 8.45 -53.10
N ILE A 547 28.86 8.63 -54.41
CA ILE A 547 29.51 7.66 -55.31
C ILE A 547 30.43 8.39 -56.30
N ALA A 548 31.60 7.80 -56.56
CA ALA A 548 32.53 8.24 -57.58
C ALA A 548 32.37 7.39 -58.84
N LEU A 549 32.15 8.03 -59.99
CA LEU A 549 31.91 7.37 -61.28
C LEU A 549 33.04 7.69 -62.27
N PRO A 550 34.19 6.97 -62.21
CA PRO A 550 35.30 7.17 -63.13
C PRO A 550 35.00 6.59 -64.51
N GLY A 551 35.59 7.17 -65.56
CA GLY A 551 35.58 6.59 -66.90
C GLY A 551 34.22 6.59 -67.62
N LEU A 552 33.27 7.41 -67.18
CA LEU A 552 31.99 7.57 -67.88
C LEU A 552 32.22 8.07 -69.31
N ARG A 553 31.57 7.41 -70.28
CA ARG A 553 31.57 7.86 -71.68
C ARG A 553 30.94 9.26 -71.79
N ALA A 554 31.48 10.08 -72.67
CA ALA A 554 30.97 11.42 -72.94
C ALA A 554 29.48 11.44 -73.31
N GLY A 555 28.83 12.58 -73.07
CA GLY A 555 27.40 12.81 -73.31
C GLY A 555 26.60 12.97 -72.02
N THR A 556 25.28 13.01 -72.16
CA THR A 556 24.34 13.21 -71.07
C THR A 556 24.16 11.94 -70.23
N TRP A 557 24.05 12.12 -68.92
CA TRP A 557 23.73 11.08 -67.95
C TRP A 557 22.64 11.60 -67.00
N TYR A 558 21.65 10.75 -66.73
CA TYR A 558 20.57 10.99 -65.78
C TYR A 558 20.83 10.14 -64.54
N MET A 559 20.68 10.73 -63.36
CA MET A 559 20.88 10.04 -62.09
C MET A 559 19.77 10.35 -61.10
N ARG A 560 19.44 9.38 -60.25
CA ARG A 560 18.48 9.54 -59.15
C ARG A 560 18.88 8.64 -58.00
N VAL A 561 18.50 9.04 -56.80
CA VAL A 561 18.74 8.27 -55.57
C VAL A 561 17.48 8.23 -54.73
N ARG A 562 17.32 7.15 -53.96
CA ARG A 562 16.32 7.04 -52.90
C ARG A 562 16.95 6.49 -51.64
N ALA A 563 16.47 6.94 -50.50
CA ALA A 563 16.78 6.31 -49.22
C ALA A 563 16.09 4.94 -49.11
N VAL A 564 16.73 4.03 -48.40
CA VAL A 564 16.21 2.70 -48.07
C VAL A 564 16.41 2.52 -46.57
N ASP A 565 15.31 2.43 -45.84
CA ASP A 565 15.32 2.27 -44.38
C ASP A 565 15.95 0.92 -43.98
N SER A 566 16.40 0.84 -42.73
CA SER A 566 17.00 -0.39 -42.16
C SER A 566 16.06 -1.60 -42.08
N ASP A 567 14.75 -1.41 -42.24
CA ASP A 567 13.75 -2.48 -42.42
C ASP A 567 13.48 -2.83 -43.89
N GLY A 568 14.20 -2.20 -44.83
CA GLY A 568 14.09 -2.45 -46.28
C GLY A 568 13.06 -1.59 -47.00
N TYR A 569 12.38 -0.66 -46.33
CA TYR A 569 11.43 0.24 -46.98
C TYR A 569 12.16 1.22 -47.92
N GLU A 570 11.92 1.13 -49.22
CA GLU A 570 12.48 2.03 -50.23
C GLU A 570 11.59 3.29 -50.37
N HIS A 571 12.13 4.46 -50.03
CA HIS A 571 11.45 5.74 -50.22
C HIS A 571 11.31 6.10 -51.72
N PRO A 572 10.49 7.09 -52.09
CA PRO A 572 10.48 7.62 -53.46
C PRO A 572 11.86 8.10 -53.90
N TYR A 573 12.11 8.04 -55.21
CA TYR A 573 13.28 8.68 -55.81
C TYR A 573 13.21 10.19 -55.64
N GLY A 574 14.38 10.81 -55.42
CA GLY A 574 14.55 12.25 -55.54
C GLY A 574 14.42 12.73 -56.99
N PRO A 575 14.42 14.05 -57.21
CA PRO A 575 14.39 14.62 -58.54
C PRO A 575 15.55 14.08 -59.40
N ALA A 576 15.24 13.72 -60.64
CA ALA A 576 16.25 13.23 -61.58
C ALA A 576 17.22 14.36 -61.95
N GLN A 577 18.51 14.11 -61.77
CA GLN A 577 19.57 15.09 -61.99
C GLN A 577 20.41 14.76 -63.22
N VAL A 578 20.94 15.78 -63.89
CA VAL A 578 21.51 15.67 -65.23
C VAL A 578 22.95 16.16 -65.25
N ALA A 579 23.90 15.27 -65.56
CA ALA A 579 25.29 15.62 -65.79
C ALA A 579 25.66 15.47 -67.26
N LYS A 580 26.38 16.45 -67.82
CA LYS A 580 27.00 16.37 -69.15
C LYS A 580 28.49 16.07 -68.98
N VAL A 581 28.87 14.81 -69.20
CA VAL A 581 30.28 14.40 -69.15
C VAL A 581 30.94 14.79 -70.47
N GLY A 582 31.93 15.68 -70.40
CA GLY A 582 32.71 16.14 -71.55
C GLY A 582 33.71 15.08 -72.03
N CYS A 583 34.10 15.17 -73.31
CA CYS A 583 35.14 14.31 -73.86
C CYS A 583 36.53 14.83 -73.45
N LEU A 584 37.22 14.15 -72.51
CA LEU A 584 38.56 14.54 -72.06
C LEU A 584 39.57 14.82 -73.21
N PRO A 585 39.74 13.95 -74.22
CA PRO A 585 40.71 14.21 -75.30
C PRO A 585 40.36 15.41 -76.20
N CYS A 586 39.12 15.92 -76.18
CA CYS A 586 38.76 17.10 -76.97
C CYS A 586 39.24 18.42 -76.36
N ARG A 587 39.47 18.49 -75.03
CA ARG A 587 39.99 19.72 -74.39
C ARG A 587 41.46 19.99 -74.72
N ILE A 588 42.26 18.95 -74.91
CA ILE A 588 43.69 19.08 -75.25
C ILE A 588 43.87 19.60 -76.69
N LEU A 589 43.03 19.15 -77.63
CA LEU A 589 43.07 19.62 -79.02
C LEU A 589 42.58 21.06 -79.21
N ALA A 590 41.64 21.53 -78.37
CA ALA A 590 41.21 22.93 -78.40
C ALA A 590 42.25 23.92 -77.84
N GLY A 591 43.05 23.49 -76.85
CA GLY A 591 44.12 24.32 -76.28
C GLY A 591 45.37 24.43 -77.16
N ALA A 592 45.71 23.37 -77.90
CA ALA A 592 46.90 23.35 -78.77
C ALA A 592 46.76 24.22 -80.03
N GLY A 593 45.54 24.44 -80.53
CA GLY A 593 45.29 25.22 -81.75
C GLY A 593 45.51 26.74 -81.60
N GLY A 594 45.40 27.28 -80.39
CA GLY A 594 45.52 28.73 -80.14
C GLY A 594 46.97 29.22 -79.93
N ALA A 595 47.87 28.35 -79.46
CA ALA A 595 49.24 28.74 -79.11
C ALA A 595 50.22 28.75 -80.31
N ALA A 596 49.88 28.05 -81.41
CA ALA A 596 50.76 27.91 -82.57
C ALA A 596 50.73 29.11 -83.57
N LEU A 597 49.91 30.14 -83.31
CA LEU A 597 49.68 31.27 -84.23
C LEU A 597 50.16 32.64 -83.70
N ILE A 598 50.83 32.68 -82.54
CA ILE A 598 51.32 33.92 -81.90
C ILE A 598 52.86 34.01 -81.88
N LEU A 599 53.56 33.04 -82.48
CA LEU A 599 55.05 32.96 -82.50
C LEU A 599 55.66 33.21 -83.90
N LEU A 600 55.02 34.05 -84.72
CA LEU A 600 55.48 34.40 -86.07
C LEU A 600 55.31 35.90 -86.44
N VAL A 601 55.05 36.79 -85.47
CA VAL A 601 54.94 38.25 -85.67
C VAL A 601 55.53 39.03 -84.49
N LEU A 602 56.79 38.75 -84.12
CA LEU A 602 57.63 39.58 -83.23
C LEU A 602 59.11 39.32 -83.51
#